data_AF-A0A3T0LZ95-F1
#
_entry.id   AF-A0A3T0LZ95-F1
#
_cell.length_a   1.000
_cell.length_b   1.000
_cell.length_c   1.000
_cell.angle_alpha   90.00
_cell.angle_beta   90.00
_cell.angle_gamma   90.00
#
_symmetry.space_group_name_H-M   'P 1'
#
loop_
_entity.id
_entity.type
_entity.pdbx_description
1 polymer ?
#
loop_
_entity_poly.entity_id
_entity_poly.type
_entity_poly.pdbx_seq_one_letter_code
_entity_poly.pdbx_strand_id
1 'polypeptide(L)' 'MECPYCNGEMVKGHIYGDNYRMKWLPEDKKLFLGIWAKGGIELGESGWIGRPKIKAYMCKTCNKIIIDVEQNKG' A
#
# COMPACT_ATOMS: atom_id res chain seq x y z
N MET A 1 13.00 -6.29 7.42
CA MET A 1 13.26 -5.79 6.05
C MET A 1 14.31 -4.71 6.18
N GLU A 2 15.31 -4.70 5.31
CA GLU A 2 16.31 -3.63 5.25
C GLU A 2 15.88 -2.58 4.22
N CYS A 3 16.12 -1.31 4.55
CA CYS A 3 15.83 -0.21 3.63
C CYS A 3 16.77 -0.26 2.42
N PRO A 4 16.26 -0.34 1.18
CA PRO A 4 17.10 -0.41 -0.02
C PRO A 4 17.84 0.90 -0.31
N TYR A 5 17.55 1.98 0.42
CA TYR A 5 18.16 3.29 0.21
C TYR A 5 19.27 3.62 1.21
N CYS A 6 19.23 3.04 2.42
CA CYS A 6 20.19 3.36 3.48
C CYS A 6 20.65 2.14 4.30
N ASN A 7 20.23 0.94 3.92
CA ASN A 7 20.52 -0.34 4.59
C ASN A 7 20.12 -0.41 6.08
N GLY A 8 19.31 0.55 6.54
CA GLY A 8 18.82 0.57 7.92
C GLY A 8 17.66 -0.40 8.13
N GLU A 9 17.48 -0.86 9.37
CA GLU A 9 16.35 -1.69 9.76
C GLU A 9 15.02 -0.93 9.61
N MET A 10 14.01 -1.59 9.03
CA MET A 10 12.68 -1.01 8.83
C MET A 10 11.64 -1.54 9.80
N VAL A 11 10.74 -0.66 10.23
CA VAL A 11 9.62 -1.00 11.12
C VAL A 11 8.47 -1.59 10.31
N LYS A 12 8.07 -2.81 10.65
CA LYS A 12 6.91 -3.48 10.06
C LYS A 12 5.61 -2.88 10.58
N GLY A 13 4.65 -2.63 9.69
CA GLY A 13 3.34 -2.08 10.02
C GLY A 13 2.27 -2.43 8.99
N HIS A 14 1.14 -1.74 9.08
CA HIS A 14 0.04 -1.85 8.12
C HIS A 14 -0.43 -0.45 7.72
N ILE A 15 -0.83 -0.31 6.45
CA ILE A 15 -1.60 0.85 5.99
C ILE A 15 -3.06 0.40 5.88
N TYR A 16 -3.96 1.18 6.48
CA TYR A 16 -5.39 0.89 6.50
C TYR A 16 -6.13 1.76 5.48
N GLY A 17 -7.05 1.16 4.75
CA GLY A 17 -8.12 1.90 4.08
C GLY A 17 -9.29 2.04 5.04
N ASP A 18 -9.79 3.26 5.26
CA ASP A 18 -10.87 3.48 6.24
C ASP A 18 -12.19 2.83 5.82
N ASN A 19 -12.60 3.04 4.56
CA ASN A 19 -13.88 2.52 4.03
C ASN A 19 -13.69 1.53 2.87
N TYR A 20 -12.67 1.76 2.03
CA TYR A 20 -12.41 0.96 0.84
C TYR A 20 -10.94 0.59 0.75
N ARG A 21 -10.63 -0.45 -0.03
CA ARG A 21 -9.26 -0.74 -0.44
C ARG A 21 -8.64 0.50 -1.09
N MET A 22 -7.43 0.84 -0.66
CA MET A 22 -6.64 1.83 -1.39
C MET A 22 -6.21 1.23 -2.73
N LYS A 23 -6.07 2.10 -3.73
CA LYS A 23 -5.59 1.74 -5.06
C LYS A 23 -4.42 2.64 -5.40
N TRP A 24 -3.34 2.04 -5.90
CA TRP A 24 -2.27 2.80 -6.52
C TRP A 24 -2.67 3.10 -7.97
N LEU A 25 -2.63 4.38 -8.33
CA LEU A 25 -2.89 4.84 -9.68
C LEU A 25 -1.68 5.68 -10.12
N PRO A 26 -1.08 5.40 -11.30
CA PRO A 26 -0.04 6.25 -11.86
C PRO A 26 -0.50 7.70 -11.99
N GLU A 27 0.41 8.64 -11.79
CA GLU A 27 0.10 10.08 -11.83
C GLU A 27 -0.41 10.55 -13.21
N ASP A 28 0.03 9.91 -14.29
CA ASP A 28 -0.41 10.19 -15.66
C ASP A 28 -1.85 9.69 -15.94
N LYS A 29 -2.46 8.93 -15.04
CA LYS A 29 -3.83 8.41 -15.17
C LYS A 29 -4.80 9.25 -14.36
N LYS A 30 -5.94 9.58 -15.00
CA LYS A 30 -7.03 10.32 -14.35
C LYS A 30 -8.02 9.38 -13.68
N LEU A 31 -8.66 9.88 -12.61
CA LEU A 31 -9.80 9.21 -12.00
C LEU A 31 -10.96 9.15 -12.99
N PHE A 32 -11.60 7.99 -13.10
CA PHE A 32 -12.83 7.80 -13.84
C PHE A 32 -13.97 8.52 -13.12
N LEU A 33 -14.69 9.37 -13.85
CA LEU A 33 -15.71 10.28 -13.30
C LEU A 33 -15.19 11.16 -12.15
N GLY A 34 -13.88 11.43 -12.07
CA GLY A 34 -13.26 12.24 -11.02
C GLY A 34 -13.22 11.59 -9.63
N ILE A 35 -13.71 10.35 -9.49
CA ILE A 35 -13.86 9.69 -8.17
C ILE A 35 -13.17 8.32 -8.14
N TRP A 36 -13.25 7.56 -9.24
CA TRP A 36 -12.86 6.15 -9.23
C TRP A 36 -11.47 5.94 -9.83
N ALA A 37 -10.55 5.35 -9.08
CA ALA A 37 -9.25 4.89 -9.58
C ALA A 37 -9.38 3.60 -10.43
N LYS A 38 -10.17 3.67 -11.51
CA LYS A 38 -10.45 2.53 -12.41
C LYS A 38 -9.16 2.11 -13.11
N GLY A 39 -8.83 0.81 -13.04
CA GLY A 39 -7.59 0.26 -13.58
C GLY A 39 -6.35 0.47 -12.67
N GLY A 40 -6.53 1.06 -11.48
CA GLY A 40 -5.47 1.12 -10.47
C GLY A 40 -5.21 -0.25 -9.84
N ILE A 41 -4.00 -0.40 -9.29
CA ILE A 41 -3.57 -1.61 -8.59
C ILE A 41 -4.18 -1.61 -7.19
N GLU A 42 -4.95 -2.64 -6.86
CA GLU A 42 -5.54 -2.76 -5.52
C GLU A 42 -4.47 -3.14 -4.50
N LEU A 43 -4.45 -2.42 -3.36
CA LEU A 43 -3.49 -2.65 -2.30
C LEU A 43 -4.15 -3.41 -1.13
N GLY A 44 -3.51 -4.52 -0.75
CA GLY A 44 -3.83 -5.28 0.45
C GLY A 44 -5.00 -6.23 0.26
N GLU A 45 -5.39 -6.92 1.33
CA GLU A 45 -6.51 -7.87 1.31
C GLU A 45 -7.84 -7.14 1.55
N SER A 46 -8.91 -7.59 0.89
CA SER A 46 -10.28 -7.21 1.21
C SER A 46 -10.81 -8.21 2.24
N GLY A 47 -10.82 -7.84 3.52
CA GLY A 47 -11.52 -8.63 4.51
C GLY A 47 -13.03 -8.46 4.33
N TRP A 48 -13.77 -9.57 4.26
CA TRP A 48 -15.22 -9.55 4.58
C TRP A 48 -15.45 -9.16 6.05
N ILE A 49 -14.43 -9.37 6.89
CA ILE A 49 -14.40 -9.02 8.30
C ILE A 49 -13.19 -8.10 8.52
N GLY A 50 -13.43 -6.86 8.95
CA GLY A 50 -12.40 -5.88 9.28
C GLY A 50 -12.08 -4.88 8.16
N ARG A 51 -11.25 -3.87 8.49
CA ARG A 51 -10.84 -2.82 7.55
C ARG A 51 -9.82 -3.34 6.54
N PRO A 52 -9.90 -2.95 5.25
CA PRO A 52 -8.88 -3.23 4.26
C PRO A 52 -7.51 -2.76 4.76
N LYS A 53 -6.49 -3.61 4.63
CA LYS A 53 -5.13 -3.26 5.04
C LYS A 53 -4.10 -3.96 4.17
N ILE A 54 -2.94 -3.32 4.03
CA ILE A 54 -1.77 -3.89 3.39
C ILE A 54 -0.58 -3.84 4.35
N LYS A 55 0.22 -4.92 4.40
CA LYS A 55 1.48 -4.92 5.15
C LYS A 55 2.47 -3.98 4.47
N ALA A 56 3.19 -3.19 5.27
CA ALA A 56 4.19 -2.25 4.79
C ALA A 56 5.37 -2.15 5.76
N TYR A 57 6.47 -1.57 5.30
CA TYR A 57 7.66 -1.31 6.11
C TYR A 57 8.05 0.16 6.04
N MET A 58 8.21 0.80 7.19
CA MET A 58 8.62 2.21 7.30
C MET A 58 10.08 2.31 7.70
N CYS A 59 10.90 2.94 6.86
CA CYS A 59 12.24 3.39 7.23
C CYS A 59 12.14 4.76 7.89
N LYS A 60 12.44 4.84 9.19
CA LYS A 60 12.42 6.10 9.95
C LYS A 60 13.52 7.07 9.53
N THR A 61 14.66 6.57 9.05
CA THR A 61 15.78 7.41 8.62
C THR A 61 15.49 8.09 7.27
N CYS A 62 14.98 7.35 6.29
CA CYS A 62 14.70 7.89 4.96
C CYS A 62 13.31 8.54 4.85
N ASN A 63 12.44 8.35 5.84
CA ASN A 63 11.02 8.69 5.78
C ASN A 63 10.31 8.09 4.56
N LYS A 64 10.53 6.79 4.33
CA LYS A 64 9.96 6.05 3.18
C LYS A 64 9.21 4.82 3.65
N ILE A 65 8.08 4.56 3.00
CA ILE A 65 7.30 3.33 3.17
C ILE A 65 7.50 2.45 1.94
N ILE A 66 7.77 1.17 2.16
CA ILE A 66 7.86 0.15 1.12
C ILE A 66 6.71 -0.82 1.29
N ILE A 67 6.09 -1.16 0.18
CA ILE A 67 4.94 -2.04 0.09
C ILE A 67 5.22 -3.06 -1.00
N ASP A 68 5.16 -4.33 -0.65
CA ASP A 68 5.12 -5.40 -1.63
C ASP A 68 3.67 -5.52 -2.14
N VAL A 69 3.47 -5.29 -3.43
CA VAL A 69 2.15 -5.29 -4.07
C VAL A 69 1.57 -6.70 -4.11
N GLU A 70 2.39 -7.69 -4.45
CA GLU A 70 2.03 -9.10 -4.37
C GLU A 70 2.25 -9.61 -2.94
N GLN A 71 1.20 -9.55 -2.14
CA GLN A 71 1.21 -10.20 -0.83
C GLN A 71 0.74 -11.63 -1.06
N ASN A 72 1.58 -12.61 -0.73
CA ASN A 72 1.30 -14.05 -0.88
C ASN A 72 -0.17 -14.33 -0.59
N LYS A 73 -0.93 -14.70 -1.63
CA LYS A 73 -2.26 -15.27 -1.49
C LYS A 73 -2.06 -16.65 -0.84
N GLY A 74 -2.14 -16.69 0.48
CA GLY A 74 -2.26 -17.95 1.21
C GLY A 74 -3.53 -18.68 0.84
#